data_AF-A0A0M9VL21-F1
#
_entry.id   AF-A0A0M9VL21-F1
#
_cell.length_a   1.000
_cell.length_b   1.000
_cell.length_c   1.000
_cell.angle_alpha   90.00
_cell.angle_beta   90.00
_cell.angle_gamma   90.00
#
_symmetry.space_group_name_H-M   'P 1'
#
loop_
_entity.id
_entity.type
_entity.pdbx_description
1 polymer ?
#
loop_
_entity_poly.entity_id
_entity_poly.type
_entity_poly.pdbx_seq_one_letter_code
_entity_poly.pdbx_strand_id
1 'polypeptide(L)'
;MLALVLVPVALLSGCLFLAAAAIDAFAPRDDDRRVAGYGAEQLTNACTIIGAGRDLGFGERDQTIAVMTAMGESSLRNLPYGDWETNGVRNPDGTPTTSVGLFQQQDGWGTRDQRLDPYTAATLFYAALSEHAPDREELTPTAVAHRVQVNDDPNHYARYWGRAVQVVAAVTAPVPEGEEPGIPSCPA
;
A
#
# COMPACT_ATOMS: atom_id res chain seq x y z
N MET A 1 -45.28 -80.95 1.85
CA MET A 1 -46.11 -79.74 1.69
C MET A 1 -45.84 -78.83 2.87
N LEU A 2 -45.83 -77.52 2.61
CA LEU A 2 -45.53 -76.38 3.49
C LEU A 2 -44.06 -76.17 3.83
N ALA A 3 -43.53 -74.96 3.86
CA ALA A 3 -43.70 -73.75 3.05
C ALA A 3 -42.53 -72.85 3.49
N LEU A 4 -41.76 -72.39 2.51
CA LEU A 4 -40.72 -71.39 2.62
C LEU A 4 -41.31 -70.07 3.15
N VAL A 5 -40.76 -69.51 4.23
CA VAL A 5 -40.88 -68.08 4.56
C VAL A 5 -39.49 -67.56 4.87
N LEU A 6 -38.84 -67.04 3.83
CA LEU A 6 -37.67 -66.18 3.92
C LEU A 6 -38.14 -64.79 4.38
N VAL A 7 -37.65 -64.34 5.54
CA VAL A 7 -37.78 -62.94 5.98
C VAL A 7 -36.50 -62.22 5.53
N PRO A 8 -36.58 -61.18 4.68
CA PRO A 8 -35.39 -60.40 4.34
C PRO A 8 -35.10 -59.41 5.47
N VAL A 9 -33.97 -59.58 6.15
CA VAL A 9 -33.41 -58.53 7.02
C VAL A 9 -32.56 -57.62 6.13
N ALA A 10 -33.12 -56.48 5.75
CA ALA A 10 -32.38 -55.40 5.13
C ALA A 10 -31.55 -54.69 6.22
N LEU A 11 -30.24 -54.96 6.27
CA LEU A 11 -29.28 -54.18 7.05
C LEU A 11 -28.84 -52.97 6.22
N LEU A 12 -29.53 -51.84 6.43
CA LEU A 12 -29.03 -50.51 6.12
C LEU A 12 -27.88 -50.19 7.10
N SER A 13 -26.63 -50.33 6.67
CA SER A 13 -25.48 -49.79 7.38
C SER A 13 -24.81 -48.74 6.49
N GLY A 14 -25.32 -47.52 6.62
CA GLY A 14 -24.75 -46.32 6.01
C GLY A 14 -23.76 -45.65 6.95
N CYS A 15 -22.69 -45.11 6.35
CA CYS A 15 -21.78 -44.08 6.84
C CYS A 15 -21.00 -44.36 8.13
N LEU A 16 -19.66 -44.50 8.00
CA LEU A 16 -18.72 -43.51 8.56
C LEU A 16 -17.30 -43.73 8.00
N PHE A 17 -17.01 -43.20 6.79
CA PHE A 17 -15.64 -42.79 6.49
C PHE A 17 -15.59 -41.29 6.77
N LEU A 18 -15.16 -40.93 7.98
CA LEU A 18 -14.79 -39.56 8.33
C LEU A 18 -13.67 -39.13 7.39
N ALA A 19 -13.95 -38.10 6.59
CA ALA A 19 -12.99 -37.42 5.76
C ALA A 19 -11.84 -36.90 6.64
N ALA A 20 -10.63 -37.37 6.39
CA ALA A 20 -9.40 -36.71 6.82
C ALA A 20 -9.19 -35.46 5.95
N ALA A 21 -9.99 -34.42 6.16
CA ALA A 21 -9.85 -33.12 5.50
C ALA A 21 -10.43 -32.03 6.40
N ALA A 22 -9.84 -31.86 7.57
CA ALA A 22 -10.15 -30.74 8.46
C ALA A 22 -8.93 -30.38 9.33
N ILE A 23 -7.78 -30.18 8.68
CA ILE A 23 -6.63 -29.50 9.30
C ILE A 23 -5.92 -28.67 8.22
N ASP A 24 -6.65 -27.76 7.58
CA ASP A 24 -5.98 -26.68 6.83
C ASP A 24 -6.81 -25.40 6.72
N ALA A 25 -7.65 -25.12 7.72
CA ALA A 25 -8.49 -23.92 7.74
C ALA A 25 -7.86 -22.76 8.54
N PHE A 26 -6.58 -22.87 8.91
CA PHE A 26 -5.87 -21.85 9.70
C PHE A 26 -4.40 -21.66 9.28
N ALA A 27 -4.06 -21.97 8.02
CA ALA A 27 -2.87 -21.38 7.44
C ALA A 27 -3.15 -19.87 7.24
N PRO A 28 -2.31 -18.95 7.76
CA PRO A 28 -2.44 -17.53 7.43
C PRO A 28 -2.43 -17.40 5.91
N ARG A 29 -3.41 -16.68 5.35
CA ARG A 29 -3.40 -16.34 3.93
C ARG A 29 -2.15 -15.51 3.69
N ASP A 30 -1.49 -15.66 2.53
CA ASP A 30 -0.29 -14.88 2.17
C ASP A 30 -0.47 -13.34 2.24
N ASP A 31 -1.71 -12.86 2.40
CA ASP A 31 -2.10 -11.47 2.69
C ASP A 31 -1.67 -10.94 4.09
N ASP A 32 -1.19 -11.81 5.00
CA ASP A 32 -0.78 -11.41 6.35
C ASP A 32 0.70 -10.98 6.48
N ARG A 33 1.53 -11.18 5.44
CA ARG A 33 2.94 -10.70 5.52
C ARG A 33 2.98 -9.18 5.42
N ARG A 34 3.36 -8.54 6.54
CA ARG A 34 3.52 -7.09 6.66
C ARG A 34 4.98 -6.71 6.69
N VAL A 35 5.33 -5.61 6.02
CA VAL A 35 6.64 -4.96 6.15
C VAL A 35 6.47 -3.66 6.89
N ALA A 36 7.15 -3.51 8.03
CA ALA A 36 7.07 -2.30 8.86
C ALA A 36 5.64 -1.86 9.25
N GLY A 37 4.70 -2.83 9.32
CA GLY A 37 3.28 -2.61 9.61
C GLY A 37 2.37 -2.45 8.38
N TYR A 38 2.92 -2.36 7.17
CA TYR A 38 2.18 -2.18 5.91
C TYR A 38 1.88 -3.52 5.24
N GLY A 39 0.64 -3.72 4.80
CA GLY A 39 0.18 -4.94 4.12
C GLY A 39 0.24 -4.85 2.58
N ALA A 40 -0.18 -5.90 1.90
CA ALA A 40 0.00 -6.08 0.46
C ALA A 40 -0.49 -4.91 -0.41
N GLU A 41 -1.68 -4.35 -0.14
CA GLU A 41 -2.21 -3.18 -0.86
C GLU A 41 -1.27 -1.95 -0.76
N GLN A 42 -0.81 -1.67 0.46
CA GLN A 42 0.07 -0.53 0.74
C GLN A 42 1.45 -0.71 0.11
N LEU A 43 1.97 -1.94 0.11
CA LEU A 43 3.25 -2.28 -0.51
C LEU A 43 3.16 -2.23 -2.04
N THR A 44 2.03 -2.62 -2.63
CA THR A 44 1.76 -2.40 -4.06
C THR A 44 1.80 -0.92 -4.43
N ASN A 45 1.15 -0.06 -3.63
CA ASN A 45 1.22 1.39 -3.84
C ASN A 45 2.64 1.94 -3.68
N ALA A 46 3.43 1.41 -2.74
CA ALA A 46 4.84 1.76 -2.62
C ALA A 46 5.62 1.39 -3.89
N CYS A 47 5.38 0.23 -4.49
CA CYS A 47 5.97 -0.14 -5.78
C CYS A 47 5.58 0.80 -6.91
N THR A 48 4.33 1.27 -6.95
CA THR A 48 3.91 2.27 -7.94
C THR A 48 4.67 3.59 -7.78
N ILE A 49 4.86 4.06 -6.54
CA ILE A 49 5.64 5.28 -6.24
C ILE A 49 7.11 5.11 -6.65
N ILE A 50 7.70 3.95 -6.35
CA ILE A 50 9.08 3.60 -6.70
C ILE A 50 9.25 3.56 -8.23
N GLY A 51 8.34 2.88 -8.93
CA GLY A 51 8.34 2.77 -10.39
C GLY A 51 8.27 4.14 -11.08
N ALA A 52 7.33 5.00 -10.67
CA ALA A 52 7.23 6.35 -11.22
C ALA A 52 8.52 7.16 -11.02
N GLY A 53 9.13 7.07 -9.83
CA GLY A 53 10.41 7.75 -9.56
C GLY A 53 11.54 7.24 -10.45
N ARG A 54 11.62 5.92 -10.61
CA ARG A 54 12.62 5.27 -11.47
C ARG A 54 12.47 5.70 -12.93
N ASP A 55 11.25 5.67 -13.46
CA ASP A 55 10.97 6.03 -14.85
C ASP A 55 11.31 7.50 -15.16
N LEU A 56 11.23 8.37 -14.14
CA LEU A 56 11.63 9.77 -14.20
C LEU A 56 13.12 10.01 -13.89
N GLY A 57 13.89 8.95 -13.58
CA GLY A 57 15.34 9.02 -13.32
C GLY A 57 15.72 9.42 -11.90
N PHE A 58 14.79 9.42 -10.95
CA PHE A 58 15.08 9.67 -9.53
C PHE A 58 15.75 8.46 -8.89
N GLY A 59 16.73 8.71 -8.02
CA GLY A 59 17.45 7.66 -7.30
C GLY A 59 16.66 7.06 -6.13
N GLU A 60 17.18 5.99 -5.55
CA GLU A 60 16.54 5.25 -4.43
C GLU A 60 16.23 6.16 -3.23
N ARG A 61 17.09 7.13 -2.94
CA ARG A 61 16.87 8.09 -1.85
C ARG A 61 15.61 8.92 -2.06
N ASP A 62 15.44 9.47 -3.26
CA ASP A 62 14.26 10.26 -3.64
C ASP A 62 13.00 9.39 -3.66
N GLN A 63 13.12 8.14 -4.16
CA GLN A 63 12.03 7.16 -4.11
C GLN A 63 11.60 6.85 -2.67
N THR A 64 12.57 6.69 -1.76
CA THR A 64 12.30 6.47 -0.34
C THR A 64 11.66 7.69 0.32
N ILE A 65 12.03 8.91 -0.08
CA ILE A 65 11.39 10.14 0.37
C ILE A 65 9.92 10.19 -0.08
N ALA A 66 9.63 9.81 -1.33
CA ALA A 66 8.26 9.76 -1.83
C ALA A 66 7.42 8.72 -1.06
N VAL A 67 7.95 7.51 -0.82
CA VAL A 67 7.30 6.48 0.01
C VAL A 67 7.07 6.98 1.44
N MET A 68 8.06 7.60 2.07
CA MET A 68 7.94 8.22 3.40
C MET A 68 6.83 9.28 3.45
N THR A 69 6.73 10.08 2.40
CA THR A 69 5.71 11.13 2.29
C THR A 69 4.32 10.50 2.22
N ALA A 70 4.09 9.56 1.31
CA ALA A 70 2.81 8.87 1.19
C ALA A 70 2.44 8.06 2.45
N MET A 71 3.41 7.56 3.22
CA MET A 71 3.17 7.00 4.55
C MET A 71 2.61 8.05 5.52
N GLY A 72 3.13 9.28 5.48
CA GLY A 72 2.67 10.40 6.29
C GLY A 72 1.26 10.87 5.94
N GLU A 73 0.99 10.99 4.64
CA GLU A 73 -0.25 11.55 4.12
C GLU A 73 -1.44 10.58 4.20
N SER A 74 -1.21 9.32 3.84
CA SER A 74 -2.31 8.37 3.62
C SER A 74 -2.07 6.99 4.22
N SER A 75 -0.94 6.79 4.91
CA SER A 75 -0.44 5.46 5.24
C SER A 75 -0.32 4.56 4.00
N LEU A 76 0.13 5.10 2.86
CA LEU A 76 0.24 4.39 1.57
C LEU A 76 -1.10 3.87 1.01
N ARG A 77 -2.20 4.56 1.28
CA ARG A 77 -3.53 4.20 0.77
C ARG A 77 -4.01 5.24 -0.23
N ASN A 78 -4.60 4.79 -1.34
CA ASN A 78 -5.11 5.72 -2.34
C ASN A 78 -6.52 6.20 -1.96
N LEU A 79 -6.61 7.29 -1.20
CA LEU A 79 -7.87 7.72 -0.57
C LEU A 79 -8.69 8.65 -1.49
N PRO A 80 -9.99 8.38 -1.74
CA PRO A 80 -10.84 9.24 -2.56
C PRO A 80 -11.40 10.47 -1.82
N TYR A 81 -10.92 10.74 -0.61
CA TYR A 81 -11.36 11.78 0.31
C TYR A 81 -10.17 12.34 1.09
N GLY A 82 -10.39 13.47 1.77
CA GLY A 82 -9.42 14.09 2.66
C GLY A 82 -10.07 14.76 3.87
N ASP A 83 -9.44 15.83 4.34
CA ASP A 83 -9.81 16.50 5.59
C ASP A 83 -11.16 17.22 5.52
N TRP A 84 -11.61 17.63 4.33
CA TRP A 84 -12.93 18.22 4.16
C TRP A 84 -14.03 17.20 4.43
N GLU A 85 -14.00 16.05 3.75
CA GLU A 85 -15.03 15.02 3.92
C GLU A 85 -15.02 14.40 5.32
N THR A 86 -13.85 14.37 5.97
CA THR A 86 -13.68 13.74 7.29
C THR A 86 -13.94 14.69 8.44
N ASN A 87 -13.42 15.92 8.37
CA ASN A 87 -13.36 16.86 9.50
C ASN A 87 -13.87 18.27 9.16
N GLY A 88 -14.27 18.53 7.91
CA GLY A 88 -14.75 19.84 7.46
C GLY A 88 -13.67 20.92 7.37
N VAL A 89 -12.39 20.52 7.25
CA VAL A 89 -11.27 21.47 7.14
C VAL A 89 -11.37 22.30 5.86
N ARG A 90 -11.07 23.59 5.98
CA ARG A 90 -11.14 24.56 4.90
C ARG A 90 -9.77 25.18 4.63
N ASN A 91 -9.57 25.57 3.38
CA ASN A 91 -8.44 26.41 2.98
C ASN A 91 -8.52 27.79 3.63
N PRO A 92 -7.41 28.56 3.67
CA PRO A 92 -7.39 29.92 4.23
C PRO A 92 -8.40 30.88 3.59
N ASP A 93 -8.77 30.66 2.33
CA ASP A 93 -9.79 31.44 1.61
C ASP A 93 -11.23 31.01 1.92
N GLY A 94 -11.41 30.01 2.79
CA GLY A 94 -12.71 29.47 3.19
C GLY A 94 -13.27 28.38 2.29
N THR A 95 -12.62 28.04 1.17
CA THR A 95 -13.04 26.92 0.31
C THR A 95 -12.82 25.56 1.00
N PRO A 96 -13.62 24.52 0.70
CA PRO A 96 -13.30 23.14 1.09
C PRO A 96 -11.90 22.72 0.64
N THR A 97 -11.12 22.05 1.50
CA THR A 97 -9.91 21.37 1.02
C THR A 97 -10.28 20.28 0.03
N THR A 98 -9.45 20.04 -0.98
CA THR A 98 -9.75 19.08 -2.06
C THR A 98 -8.81 17.88 -2.07
N SER A 99 -8.09 17.64 -0.97
CA SER A 99 -7.06 16.61 -0.81
C SER A 99 -7.57 15.20 -1.12
N VAL A 100 -6.87 14.48 -2.01
CA VAL A 100 -7.12 13.07 -2.31
C VAL A 100 -5.82 12.34 -2.66
N GLY A 101 -5.90 11.01 -2.76
CA GLY A 101 -4.84 10.15 -3.27
C GLY A 101 -3.77 9.81 -2.25
N LEU A 102 -2.69 9.18 -2.74
CA LEU A 102 -1.56 8.71 -1.93
C LEU A 102 -0.86 9.83 -1.15
N PHE A 103 -0.79 11.01 -1.74
CA PHE A 103 -0.08 12.17 -1.23
C PHE A 103 -1.02 13.27 -0.68
N GLN A 104 -2.33 13.00 -0.60
CA GLN A 104 -3.35 13.97 -0.16
C GLN A 104 -3.23 15.34 -0.87
N GLN A 105 -2.87 15.30 -2.16
CA GLN A 105 -2.67 16.49 -3.00
C GLN A 105 -3.99 17.23 -3.18
N GLN A 106 -3.99 18.57 -3.12
CA GLN A 106 -5.14 19.41 -3.48
C GLN A 106 -5.23 19.59 -5.02
N ASP A 107 -6.35 20.12 -5.51
CA ASP A 107 -6.63 20.38 -6.93
C ASP A 107 -5.60 21.24 -7.66
N GLY A 108 -4.86 22.10 -6.95
CA GLY A 108 -3.71 22.83 -7.49
C GLY A 108 -2.60 21.94 -8.07
N TRP A 109 -2.53 20.67 -7.67
CA TRP A 109 -1.55 19.70 -8.22
C TRP A 109 -1.99 19.09 -9.55
N GLY A 110 -3.29 19.05 -9.84
CA GLY A 110 -3.84 18.36 -11.00
C GLY A 110 -5.31 17.99 -10.84
N THR A 111 -5.89 17.43 -11.90
CA THR A 111 -7.30 16.99 -11.86
C THR A 111 -7.50 15.92 -10.80
N ARG A 112 -8.74 15.77 -10.32
CA ARG A 112 -9.07 14.76 -9.32
C ARG A 112 -8.70 13.34 -9.78
N ASP A 113 -8.91 13.03 -11.06
CA ASP A 113 -8.57 11.72 -11.63
C ASP A 113 -7.05 11.49 -11.68
N GLN A 114 -6.26 12.52 -12.02
CA GLN A 114 -4.80 12.44 -11.99
C GLN A 114 -4.27 12.19 -10.57
N ARG A 115 -4.85 12.86 -9.56
CA ARG A 115 -4.46 12.69 -8.15
C ARG A 115 -4.92 11.36 -7.56
N LEU A 116 -5.90 10.70 -8.17
CA LEU A 116 -6.38 9.37 -7.78
C LEU A 116 -5.77 8.23 -8.58
N ASP A 117 -5.03 8.50 -9.65
CA ASP A 117 -4.19 7.50 -10.28
C ASP A 117 -2.83 7.47 -9.53
N PRO A 118 -2.48 6.37 -8.83
CA PRO A 118 -1.29 6.31 -7.99
C PRO A 118 0.02 6.68 -8.70
N TYR A 119 0.18 6.24 -9.95
CA TYR A 119 1.38 6.51 -10.74
C TYR A 119 1.46 7.98 -11.17
N THR A 120 0.35 8.55 -11.63
CA THR A 120 0.25 9.96 -11.99
C THR A 120 0.43 10.86 -10.77
N ALA A 121 -0.20 10.56 -9.63
CA ALA A 121 -0.02 11.29 -8.38
C ALA A 121 1.45 11.30 -7.92
N ALA A 122 2.15 10.15 -8.04
CA ALA A 122 3.58 10.05 -7.77
C ALA A 122 4.41 10.88 -8.76
N THR A 123 4.07 10.85 -10.05
CA THR A 123 4.73 11.69 -11.07
C THR A 123 4.61 13.17 -10.75
N LEU A 124 3.43 13.63 -10.32
CA LEU A 124 3.21 15.01 -9.85
C LEU A 124 4.06 15.33 -8.62
N PHE A 125 4.16 14.40 -7.66
CA PHE A 125 5.04 14.55 -6.49
C PHE A 125 6.51 14.73 -6.89
N TYR A 126 7.03 13.90 -7.81
CA TYR A 126 8.43 14.00 -8.25
C TYR A 126 8.71 15.28 -9.06
N ALA A 127 7.74 15.75 -9.85
CA ALA A 127 7.86 17.03 -10.54
C ALA A 127 8.03 18.18 -9.52
N ALA A 128 7.16 18.23 -8.51
CA ALA A 128 7.25 19.20 -7.42
C ALA A 128 8.54 19.04 -6.59
N LEU A 129 9.00 17.80 -6.36
CA LEU A 129 10.27 17.52 -5.70
C LEU A 129 11.47 18.12 -6.46
N SER A 130 11.51 17.94 -7.78
CA SER A 130 12.57 18.53 -8.60
C SER A 130 12.53 20.06 -8.60
N GLU A 131 11.33 20.65 -8.55
CA GLU A 131 11.14 22.10 -8.58
C GLU A 131 11.46 22.75 -7.23
N HIS A 132 10.98 22.18 -6.13
CA HIS A 132 10.99 22.81 -4.81
C HIS A 132 12.18 22.39 -3.94
N ALA A 133 12.88 21.31 -4.30
CA ALA A 133 14.07 20.84 -3.58
C ALA A 133 15.25 20.53 -4.53
N PRO A 134 15.77 21.51 -5.29
CA PRO A 134 16.92 21.30 -6.17
C PRO A 134 18.21 20.91 -5.42
N ASP A 135 18.31 21.32 -4.14
CA ASP A 135 19.40 21.06 -3.17
C ASP A 135 19.12 19.83 -2.27
N ARG A 136 18.16 18.97 -2.62
CA ARG A 136 17.67 17.86 -1.78
C ARG A 136 18.72 16.88 -1.26
N GLU A 137 19.87 16.76 -1.92
CA GLU A 137 20.96 15.89 -1.47
C GLU A 137 21.60 16.38 -0.17
N GLU A 138 21.53 17.68 0.12
CA GLU A 138 22.08 18.30 1.32
C GLU A 138 21.07 18.35 2.47
N LEU A 139 19.79 18.05 2.19
CA LEU A 139 18.69 18.16 3.14
C LEU A 139 18.37 16.84 3.81
N THR A 140 17.76 16.89 4.99
CA THR A 140 17.18 15.67 5.58
C THR A 140 15.97 15.21 4.77
N PRO A 141 15.64 13.90 4.75
CA PRO A 141 14.45 13.40 4.08
C PRO A 141 13.14 14.13 4.43
N THR A 142 12.93 14.42 5.73
CA THR A 142 11.74 15.16 6.19
C THR A 142 11.71 16.59 5.66
N ALA A 143 12.87 17.26 5.58
CA ALA A 143 12.93 18.62 5.04
C ALA A 143 12.63 18.63 3.53
N VAL A 144 13.06 17.63 2.77
CA VAL A 144 12.68 17.48 1.35
C VAL A 144 11.17 17.32 1.24
N ALA A 145 10.59 16.34 1.94
CA ALA A 145 9.14 16.08 1.90
C ALA A 145 8.30 17.31 2.31
N HIS A 146 8.72 18.01 3.37
CA HIS A 146 8.06 19.24 3.81
C HIS A 146 8.12 20.36 2.76
N ARG A 147 9.25 20.54 2.04
CA ARG A 147 9.30 21.53 0.95
C ARG A 147 8.36 21.20 -0.21
N VAL A 148 8.11 19.92 -0.45
CA VAL A 148 7.23 19.47 -1.53
C VAL A 148 5.76 19.60 -1.15
N GLN A 149 5.39 19.18 0.06
CA GLN A 149 3.99 19.16 0.51
C GLN A 149 3.53 20.45 1.20
N VAL A 150 4.47 21.23 1.75
CA VAL A 150 4.23 22.51 2.44
C VAL A 150 3.21 22.38 3.58
N ASN A 151 3.45 21.45 4.50
CA ASN A 151 2.63 21.28 5.71
C ASN A 151 3.11 22.19 6.86
N ASP A 152 2.39 22.22 7.99
CA ASP A 152 2.72 23.11 9.12
C ASP A 152 3.91 22.65 9.98
N ASP A 153 4.23 21.35 9.98
CA ASP A 153 5.30 20.76 10.81
C ASP A 153 6.46 20.25 9.95
N PRO A 154 7.61 20.94 9.93
CA PRO A 154 8.80 20.52 9.18
C PRO A 154 9.31 19.11 9.50
N ASN A 155 8.97 18.57 10.68
CA ASN A 155 9.38 17.24 11.12
C ASN A 155 8.26 16.18 11.00
N HIS A 156 7.11 16.53 10.42
CA HIS A 156 5.95 15.64 10.29
C HIS A 156 6.33 14.26 9.75
N TYR A 157 7.19 14.22 8.73
CA TYR A 157 7.57 12.98 8.05
C TYR A 157 8.69 12.20 8.73
N ALA A 158 9.46 12.82 9.63
CA ALA A 158 10.67 12.24 10.22
C ALA A 158 10.42 10.86 10.84
N ARG A 159 9.25 10.67 11.48
CA ARG A 159 8.85 9.41 12.14
C ARG A 159 8.61 8.24 11.17
N TYR A 160 8.51 8.49 9.87
CA TYR A 160 8.24 7.46 8.86
C TYR A 160 9.51 6.98 8.15
N TRP A 161 10.60 7.75 8.19
CA TRP A 161 11.81 7.45 7.43
C TRP A 161 12.33 6.02 7.62
N GLY A 162 12.48 5.58 8.88
CA GLY A 162 12.98 4.22 9.18
C GLY A 162 12.07 3.10 8.67
N ARG A 163 10.76 3.34 8.56
CA ARG A 163 9.80 2.38 7.99
C ARG A 163 9.80 2.43 6.46
N ALA A 164 9.95 3.61 5.88
CA ALA A 164 10.08 3.78 4.43
C ALA A 164 11.32 3.04 3.89
N VAL A 165 12.46 3.17 4.57
CA VAL A 165 13.69 2.41 4.23
C VAL A 165 13.43 0.90 4.26
N GLN A 166 12.77 0.39 5.31
CA GLN A 166 12.43 -1.03 5.41
C GLN A 166 11.48 -1.48 4.29
N VAL A 167 10.46 -0.68 3.98
CA VAL A 167 9.52 -0.98 2.90
C VAL A 167 10.23 -1.03 1.56
N VAL A 168 10.96 0.02 1.19
CA VAL A 168 11.70 0.09 -0.08
C VAL A 168 12.65 -1.10 -0.21
N ALA A 169 13.46 -1.37 0.81
CA ALA A 169 14.39 -2.49 0.80
C ALA A 169 13.70 -3.86 0.63
N ALA A 170 12.54 -4.06 1.27
CA ALA A 170 11.82 -5.32 1.17
C ALA A 170 11.18 -5.54 -0.20
N VAL A 171 10.60 -4.49 -0.79
CA VAL A 171 9.87 -4.60 -2.06
C VAL A 171 10.78 -4.55 -3.29
N THR A 172 12.03 -4.09 -3.15
CA THR A 172 13.04 -4.11 -4.24
C THR A 172 14.05 -5.25 -4.11
N ALA A 173 13.98 -6.04 -3.02
CA ALA A 173 14.84 -7.21 -2.86
C ALA A 173 14.53 -8.27 -3.93
N PRO A 174 15.55 -8.99 -4.45
CA PRO A 174 15.32 -10.15 -5.30
C PRO A 174 14.44 -11.18 -4.58
N VAL A 175 13.42 -11.69 -5.27
CA VAL A 175 12.60 -12.80 -4.77
C VAL A 175 13.47 -14.06 -4.72
N PRO A 176 13.64 -14.72 -3.55
CA PRO A 176 14.38 -15.97 -3.45
C PRO A 176 13.79 -17.05 -4.37
N GLU A 177 14.64 -17.82 -5.05
CA GLU A 177 14.19 -18.92 -5.92
C GLU A 177 13.38 -19.95 -5.12
N GLY A 178 12.15 -20.22 -5.56
CA GLY A 178 11.28 -21.25 -4.99
C GLY A 178 10.31 -20.79 -3.90
N GLU A 179 10.19 -19.48 -3.63
CA GLU A 179 9.19 -18.92 -2.70
C GLU A 179 8.13 -18.10 -3.47
N GLU A 180 6.84 -18.36 -3.23
CA GLU A 180 5.75 -17.47 -3.65
C GLU A 180 5.84 -16.19 -2.79
N PRO A 181 6.02 -14.99 -3.40
CA PRO A 181 6.20 -13.78 -2.61
C PRO A 181 4.90 -13.41 -1.91
N GLY A 182 4.82 -13.64 -0.59
CA GLY A 182 3.79 -13.03 0.26
C GLY A 182 3.95 -11.51 0.41
N ILE A 183 5.04 -10.94 -0.12
CA ILE A 183 5.30 -9.49 -0.19
C ILE A 183 5.37 -9.10 -1.66
N PRO A 184 4.62 -8.08 -2.13
CA PRO A 184 4.76 -7.58 -3.50
C PRO A 184 6.21 -7.21 -3.83
N SER A 185 6.73 -7.74 -4.93
CA SER A 185 8.02 -7.34 -5.50
C SER A 185 7.77 -6.26 -6.54
N CYS A 186 8.49 -5.15 -6.43
CA CYS A 186 8.47 -4.12 -7.46
C CYS A 186 9.20 -4.66 -8.70
N PRO A 187 8.71 -4.37 -9.92
CA PRO A 187 9.48 -4.61 -11.12
C PRO A 187 10.84 -3.91 -11.02
N ALA A 188 11.88 -4.48 -11.64
CA ALA A 188 13.18 -3.83 -11.81
C ALA A 188 13.11 -2.66 -12.79
#